data_AF-A0A543PZM0-F1
#
_entry.id   AF-A0A543PZM0-F1
#
_cell.length_a   1.000
_cell.length_b   1.000
_cell.length_c   1.000
_cell.angle_alpha   90.00
_cell.angle_beta   90.00
_cell.angle_gamma   90.00
#
_symmetry.space_group_name_H-M   'P 1'
#
loop_
_entity.id
_entity.type
_entity.pdbx_description
1 polymer ?
#
loop_
_entity_poly.entity_id
_entity_poly.type
_entity_poly.pdbx_seq_one_letter_code
_entity_poly.pdbx_strand_id
1 'polypeptide(L)'
;MGTTLCCWGLAASAAPLDTFFSDPFDTQAWLSSGTGAAWSDHALKLPTATRPNNVHFTHQMTLAQLTAYALRHNPATEVAYANLQASAAGLGVATSGYLPTLTLTSSANRSQQNSTAGFAIPALNADSTSLSLSYVLLDFGARAAQRNAAKAQLFISGFDNNLALQNVSLSVTQNYYQLIGEQALVRAYQQTVAEDLASLNTATIQQKSGMATISDVLQAKAALAQAKAELISARAQVRSDQGALAESCGLLANNPIPLQPLNPQVLPPIVTPAVQTLIHYAISHNASVSADAAQILADRADVQSDQAVGLPTLSLGVSGGKRFQNQLSPSQNWSIGVTLTVPIFSGFKDSYQVEEARSQVNSAQASLNEEAQTVSLTVYQDYQTVLGAREAAQAAQLAVASAQASLKAVRAQCKVGLATMVDLLTAQATLTTAQQTQIQDITTGYIDLANLANALGYIEIPHDLTSLQDQS
;
A
#
# COMPACT_ATOMS: atom_id res chain seq x y z
N MET A 1 35.63 55.99 -74.46
CA MET A 1 36.18 56.61 -73.23
C MET A 1 35.13 56.51 -72.14
N GLY A 2 35.49 56.02 -70.95
CA GLY A 2 34.74 56.27 -69.72
C GLY A 2 33.65 55.25 -69.35
N THR A 3 34.05 54.29 -68.52
CA THR A 3 33.29 53.40 -67.65
C THR A 3 32.19 54.07 -66.81
N THR A 4 31.02 53.43 -66.71
CA THR A 4 30.10 53.56 -65.56
C THR A 4 29.61 52.17 -65.14
N LEU A 5 30.01 51.74 -63.95
CA LEU A 5 29.59 50.50 -63.29
C LEU A 5 28.06 50.48 -63.10
N CYS A 6 27.40 49.40 -63.51
CA CYS A 6 26.01 49.11 -63.18
C CYS A 6 26.00 47.90 -62.23
N CYS A 7 25.93 48.16 -60.93
CA CYS A 7 25.73 47.13 -59.91
C CYS A 7 24.28 46.65 -59.96
N TRP A 8 24.04 45.49 -60.56
CA TRP A 8 22.80 44.74 -60.33
C TRP A 8 22.97 43.91 -59.06
N GLY A 9 22.34 44.37 -57.98
CA GLY A 9 22.24 43.61 -56.73
C GLY A 9 21.33 42.41 -56.93
N LEU A 10 21.91 41.21 -56.98
CA LEU A 10 21.19 39.97 -56.71
C LEU A 10 20.90 39.91 -55.21
N ALA A 11 19.68 40.25 -54.82
CA ALA A 11 19.18 39.95 -53.49
C ALA A 11 19.01 38.44 -53.37
N ALA A 12 20.03 37.75 -52.86
CA ALA A 12 19.91 36.39 -52.37
C ALA A 12 19.00 36.43 -51.13
N SER A 13 17.72 36.14 -51.31
CA SER A 13 16.84 35.82 -50.19
C SER A 13 17.30 34.48 -49.63
N ALA A 14 17.90 34.52 -48.44
CA ALA A 14 18.13 33.32 -47.65
C ALA A 14 16.75 32.77 -47.25
N ALA A 15 16.25 31.79 -48.00
CA ALA A 15 15.16 30.96 -47.52
C ALA A 15 15.66 30.24 -46.25
N PRO A 16 14.97 30.35 -45.10
CA PRO A 16 15.40 29.65 -43.90
C PRO A 16 15.38 28.14 -44.16
N LEU A 17 16.52 27.49 -43.90
CA LEU A 17 16.73 26.05 -44.00
C LEU A 17 15.86 25.23 -43.03
N ASP A 18 15.05 25.88 -42.20
CA ASP A 18 14.21 25.28 -41.14
C ASP A 18 13.07 24.39 -41.66
N THR A 19 12.78 24.39 -42.96
CA THR A 19 11.69 23.58 -43.54
C THR A 19 12.11 22.17 -43.96
N PHE A 20 13.41 21.86 -43.98
CA PHE A 20 13.91 20.53 -44.41
C PHE A 20 14.08 19.52 -43.26
N PHE A 21 14.06 19.97 -42.01
CA PHE A 21 14.13 19.13 -40.81
C PHE A 21 12.91 19.37 -39.91
N SER A 22 11.71 19.20 -40.45
CA SER A 22 10.50 19.04 -39.62
C SER A 22 10.62 17.73 -38.84
N ASP A 23 10.46 17.76 -37.52
CA ASP A 23 10.48 16.57 -36.65
C ASP A 23 9.55 15.47 -37.20
N PRO A 24 10.07 14.34 -37.71
CA PRO A 24 9.26 13.29 -38.34
C PRO A 24 8.37 12.56 -37.33
N PHE A 25 8.58 12.76 -36.03
CA PHE A 25 7.78 12.18 -34.97
C PHE A 25 6.71 13.13 -34.44
N ASP A 26 6.68 14.37 -34.94
CA ASP A 26 5.75 15.44 -34.57
C ASP A 26 5.57 15.52 -33.04
N THR A 27 6.68 15.47 -32.30
CA THR A 27 6.64 15.44 -30.83
C THR A 27 6.00 16.70 -30.23
N GLN A 28 5.98 17.79 -31.00
CA GLN A 28 5.32 19.04 -30.66
C GLN A 28 3.78 18.92 -30.70
N ALA A 29 3.20 18.01 -31.49
CA ALA A 29 1.76 17.72 -31.47
C ALA A 29 1.28 17.02 -30.19
N TRP A 30 2.21 16.51 -29.38
CA TRP A 30 1.93 15.95 -28.06
C TRP A 30 1.95 17.00 -26.95
N LEU A 31 2.37 18.23 -27.23
CA LEU A 31 2.32 19.32 -26.26
C LEU A 31 0.91 19.90 -26.23
N SER A 32 0.49 20.43 -25.07
CA SER A 32 -0.78 21.14 -24.99
C SER A 32 -0.74 22.41 -25.87
N SER A 33 -1.91 22.88 -26.31
CA SER A 33 -2.05 23.96 -27.30
C SER A 33 -1.55 25.35 -26.85
N GLY A 34 -0.79 25.44 -25.76
CA GLY A 34 -0.18 26.66 -25.23
C GLY A 34 0.12 26.60 -23.73
N THR A 35 0.84 27.61 -23.24
CA THR A 35 1.06 27.80 -21.79
C THR A 35 -0.28 28.00 -21.07
N GLY A 36 -0.56 27.14 -20.08
CA GLY A 36 -1.81 27.16 -19.31
C GLY A 36 -2.93 26.25 -19.87
N ALA A 37 -2.73 25.59 -21.01
CA ALA A 37 -3.65 24.56 -21.50
C ALA A 37 -3.34 23.21 -20.84
N ALA A 38 -4.39 22.50 -20.39
CA ALA A 38 -4.26 21.14 -19.88
C ALA A 38 -3.82 20.19 -21.01
N TRP A 39 -2.91 19.29 -20.68
CA TRP A 39 -2.48 18.24 -21.60
C TRP A 39 -3.60 17.22 -21.82
N SER A 40 -3.84 16.84 -23.07
CA SER A 40 -4.84 15.83 -23.45
C SER A 40 -4.19 14.76 -24.31
N ASP A 41 -4.41 13.50 -23.97
CA ASP A 41 -3.95 12.36 -24.77
C ASP A 41 -4.65 12.35 -26.14
N HIS A 42 -3.89 12.25 -27.21
CA HIS A 42 -4.38 12.24 -28.58
C HIS A 42 -4.31 10.86 -29.26
N ALA A 43 -3.68 9.86 -28.62
CA ALA A 43 -3.31 8.63 -29.32
C ALA A 43 -3.66 7.32 -28.60
N LEU A 44 -3.73 7.31 -27.25
CA LEU A 44 -3.94 6.09 -26.48
C LEU A 44 -5.22 6.15 -25.65
N LYS A 45 -6.05 5.10 -25.75
CA LYS A 45 -7.15 4.91 -24.79
C LYS A 45 -6.57 4.35 -23.50
N LEU A 46 -6.36 5.23 -22.53
CA LEU A 46 -5.92 4.81 -21.20
C LEU A 46 -7.00 3.92 -20.54
N PRO A 47 -6.60 2.86 -19.80
CA PRO A 47 -7.54 2.11 -18.98
C PRO A 47 -8.17 3.04 -17.95
N THR A 48 -9.48 2.90 -17.76
CA THR A 48 -10.22 3.68 -16.77
C THR A 48 -10.30 2.90 -15.48
N ALA A 49 -10.14 3.59 -14.34
CA ALA A 49 -10.34 2.98 -13.04
C ALA A 49 -11.79 2.45 -12.93
N THR A 50 -11.94 1.19 -12.55
CA THR A 50 -13.24 0.62 -12.22
C THR A 50 -13.78 1.37 -11.02
N ARG A 51 -14.96 1.96 -11.15
CA ARG A 51 -15.61 2.63 -10.02
C ARG A 51 -15.86 1.59 -8.92
N PRO A 52 -15.46 1.85 -7.66
CA PRO A 52 -15.78 0.98 -6.54
C PRO A 52 -17.29 0.73 -6.46
N ASN A 53 -17.69 -0.48 -6.09
CA ASN A 53 -19.10 -0.85 -6.01
C ASN A 53 -19.83 0.00 -4.96
N ASN A 54 -21.03 0.46 -5.31
CA ASN A 54 -21.94 1.08 -4.33
C ASN A 54 -22.83 -0.02 -3.74
N VAL A 55 -22.52 -0.45 -2.52
CA VAL A 55 -23.17 -1.58 -1.86
C VAL A 55 -24.08 -1.09 -0.74
N HIS A 56 -25.37 -1.38 -0.84
CA HIS A 56 -26.33 -1.09 0.23
C HIS A 56 -26.40 -2.26 1.22
N PHE A 57 -25.86 -2.05 2.41
CA PHE A 57 -25.96 -3.02 3.50
C PHE A 57 -27.37 -2.99 4.11
N THR A 58 -28.04 -4.14 4.14
CA THR A 58 -29.43 -4.28 4.62
C THR A 58 -29.53 -4.49 6.14
N HIS A 59 -28.43 -4.85 6.80
CA HIS A 59 -28.34 -5.12 8.22
C HIS A 59 -27.13 -4.39 8.83
N GLN A 60 -27.13 -4.20 10.14
CA GLN A 60 -25.95 -3.69 10.85
C GLN A 60 -24.78 -4.63 10.65
N MET A 61 -23.65 -4.09 10.21
CA MET A 61 -22.45 -4.87 9.92
C MET A 61 -21.57 -4.93 11.16
N THR A 62 -21.11 -6.15 11.49
CA THR A 62 -20.10 -6.35 12.54
C THR A 62 -18.70 -6.17 11.98
N LEU A 63 -17.70 -5.97 12.85
CA LEU A 63 -16.30 -5.87 12.46
C LEU A 63 -15.86 -7.07 11.60
N ALA A 64 -16.14 -8.30 12.04
CA ALA A 64 -15.76 -9.51 11.31
C ALA A 64 -16.37 -9.57 9.89
N GLN A 65 -17.63 -9.15 9.74
CA GLN A 65 -18.29 -9.12 8.43
C GLN A 65 -17.68 -8.06 7.50
N LEU A 66 -17.32 -6.89 8.03
CA LEU A 66 -16.67 -5.83 7.28
C LEU A 66 -15.25 -6.22 6.88
N THR A 67 -14.47 -6.81 7.79
CA THR A 67 -13.12 -7.30 7.49
C THR A 67 -13.17 -8.37 6.42
N ALA A 68 -14.05 -9.38 6.53
CA ALA A 68 -14.19 -10.42 5.51
C ALA A 68 -14.62 -9.86 4.15
N TYR A 69 -15.45 -8.81 4.13
CA TYR A 69 -15.81 -8.11 2.90
C TYR A 69 -14.62 -7.34 2.31
N ALA A 70 -13.91 -6.56 3.13
CA ALA A 70 -12.75 -5.77 2.72
C ALA A 70 -11.64 -6.66 2.17
N LEU A 71 -11.33 -7.79 2.80
CA LEU A 71 -10.30 -8.73 2.34
C LEU A 71 -10.60 -9.33 0.96
N ARG A 72 -11.86 -9.33 0.50
CA ARG A 72 -12.27 -9.85 -0.81
C ARG A 72 -12.37 -8.79 -1.89
N HIS A 73 -12.55 -7.53 -1.52
CA HIS A 73 -12.93 -6.46 -2.45
C HIS A 73 -12.00 -5.24 -2.41
N ASN A 74 -11.11 -5.14 -1.43
CA ASN A 74 -10.18 -4.02 -1.34
C ASN A 74 -9.09 -4.14 -2.42
N PRO A 75 -8.87 -3.10 -3.25
CA PRO A 75 -7.84 -3.10 -4.28
C PRO A 75 -6.42 -3.43 -3.79
N ALA A 76 -6.07 -3.07 -2.55
CA ALA A 76 -4.76 -3.40 -1.98
C ALA A 76 -4.54 -4.92 -1.85
N THR A 77 -5.60 -5.67 -1.50
CA THR A 77 -5.54 -7.14 -1.46
C THR A 77 -5.41 -7.76 -2.85
N GLU A 78 -6.07 -7.15 -3.84
CA GLU A 78 -5.99 -7.58 -5.23
C GLU A 78 -4.59 -7.34 -5.81
N VAL A 79 -3.99 -6.17 -5.55
CA VAL A 79 -2.61 -5.87 -5.94
C VAL A 79 -1.64 -6.87 -5.33
N ALA A 80 -1.74 -7.14 -4.04
CA ALA A 80 -0.87 -8.10 -3.36
C ALA A 80 -1.02 -9.52 -3.93
N TYR A 81 -2.25 -9.93 -4.25
CA TYR A 81 -2.50 -11.24 -4.85
C TYR A 81 -2.01 -11.32 -6.31
N ALA A 82 -2.18 -10.27 -7.11
CA ALA A 82 -1.65 -10.19 -8.46
C ALA A 82 -0.12 -10.24 -8.50
N ASN A 83 0.56 -9.57 -7.55
CA ASN A 83 2.01 -9.69 -7.38
C ASN A 83 2.44 -11.12 -7.04
N LEU A 84 1.71 -11.79 -6.15
CA LEU A 84 1.94 -13.21 -5.85
C LEU A 84 1.77 -14.11 -7.09
N GLN A 85 0.73 -13.87 -7.91
CA GLN A 85 0.54 -14.58 -9.18
C GLN A 85 1.68 -14.33 -10.17
N ALA A 86 2.17 -13.09 -10.25
CA ALA A 86 3.32 -12.73 -11.08
C ALA A 86 4.59 -13.47 -10.62
N SER A 87 4.85 -13.53 -9.30
CA SER A 87 5.96 -14.31 -8.75
C SER A 87 5.82 -15.81 -9.01
N ALA A 88 4.59 -16.36 -8.96
CA ALA A 88 4.32 -17.76 -9.32
C ALA A 88 4.61 -18.03 -10.80
N ALA A 89 4.21 -17.12 -11.69
CA ALA A 89 4.58 -17.19 -13.10
C ALA A 89 6.11 -17.05 -13.30
N GLY A 90 6.77 -16.20 -12.51
CA GLY A 90 8.23 -16.05 -12.47
C GLY A 90 8.95 -17.36 -12.14
N LEU A 91 8.44 -18.15 -11.19
CA LEU A 91 8.93 -19.51 -10.93
C LEU A 91 8.75 -20.43 -12.16
N GLY A 92 7.62 -20.30 -12.87
CA GLY A 92 7.39 -20.99 -14.14
C GLY A 92 8.41 -20.62 -15.21
N VAL A 93 8.71 -19.32 -15.37
CA VAL A 93 9.75 -18.81 -16.29
C VAL A 93 11.12 -19.38 -15.93
N ALA A 94 11.52 -19.35 -14.66
CA ALA A 94 12.79 -19.93 -14.22
C ALA A 94 12.85 -21.45 -14.47
N THR A 95 11.73 -22.15 -14.25
CA THR A 95 11.63 -23.59 -14.49
C THR A 95 11.66 -23.94 -15.99
N SER A 96 11.22 -23.03 -16.86
CA SER A 96 11.26 -23.23 -18.31
C SER A 96 12.69 -23.37 -18.86
N GLY A 97 13.71 -22.90 -18.14
CA GLY A 97 15.12 -23.12 -18.49
C GLY A 97 15.54 -24.60 -18.56
N TYR A 98 14.73 -25.51 -18.00
CA TYR A 98 14.91 -26.96 -18.12
C TYR A 98 14.35 -27.54 -19.42
N LEU A 99 13.69 -26.74 -20.26
CA LEU A 99 13.11 -27.16 -21.52
C LEU A 99 13.92 -26.61 -22.71
N PRO A 100 13.92 -27.30 -23.86
CA PRO A 100 14.53 -26.78 -25.07
C PRO A 100 13.76 -25.57 -25.60
N THR A 101 14.48 -24.59 -26.16
CA THR A 101 13.88 -23.47 -26.88
C THR A 101 13.82 -23.79 -28.37
N LEU A 102 12.70 -23.49 -29.01
CA LEU A 102 12.48 -23.68 -30.44
C LEU A 102 12.16 -22.33 -31.09
N THR A 103 13.01 -21.88 -32.00
CA THR A 103 12.91 -20.56 -32.64
C THR A 103 12.81 -20.72 -34.15
N LEU A 104 11.78 -20.12 -34.74
CA LEU A 104 11.65 -19.97 -36.19
C LEU A 104 12.10 -18.56 -36.57
N THR A 105 13.16 -18.46 -37.36
CA THR A 105 13.68 -17.20 -37.88
C THR A 105 13.41 -17.13 -39.37
N SER A 106 12.72 -16.08 -39.82
CA SER A 106 12.57 -15.78 -41.24
C SER A 106 13.08 -14.36 -41.50
N SER A 107 14.02 -14.21 -42.43
CA SER A 107 14.62 -12.92 -42.75
C SER A 107 14.74 -12.74 -44.26
N ALA A 108 14.51 -11.52 -44.73
CA ALA A 108 14.71 -11.10 -46.11
C ALA A 108 15.70 -9.93 -46.11
N ASN A 109 16.85 -10.12 -46.74
CA ASN A 109 17.93 -9.16 -46.75
C ASN A 109 18.27 -8.77 -48.18
N ARG A 110 18.32 -7.47 -48.45
CA ARG A 110 18.89 -6.91 -49.67
C ARG A 110 20.15 -6.15 -49.32
N SER A 111 21.29 -6.61 -49.80
CA SER A 111 22.57 -5.93 -49.60
C SER A 111 23.18 -5.52 -50.94
N GLN A 112 23.70 -4.30 -51.02
CA GLN A 112 24.47 -3.82 -52.15
C GLN A 112 25.82 -3.38 -51.62
N GLN A 113 26.87 -4.06 -52.06
CA GLN A 113 28.24 -3.74 -51.65
C GLN A 113 28.85 -2.76 -52.66
N ASN A 114 29.63 -1.80 -52.17
CA ASN A 114 30.42 -0.95 -53.04
C ASN A 114 31.76 -1.62 -53.33
N SER A 115 32.19 -1.59 -54.59
CA SER A 115 33.51 -2.08 -54.98
C SER A 115 34.48 -0.91 -55.07
N THR A 116 35.64 -1.05 -54.45
CA THR A 116 36.79 -0.14 -54.63
C THR A 116 37.50 -0.35 -55.97
N ALA A 117 37.19 -1.44 -56.68
CA ALA A 117 37.81 -1.82 -57.95
C ALA A 117 37.09 -1.27 -59.20
N GLY A 118 36.12 -0.35 -59.03
CA GLY A 118 35.48 0.37 -60.14
C GLY A 118 34.34 -0.36 -60.87
N PHE A 119 33.93 -1.55 -60.42
CA PHE A 119 32.78 -2.28 -60.99
C PHE A 119 31.61 -2.33 -60.01
N ALA A 120 30.37 -2.21 -60.51
CA ALA A 120 29.18 -2.31 -59.68
C ALA A 120 28.91 -3.76 -59.23
N ILE A 121 28.80 -4.00 -57.92
CA ILE A 121 28.34 -5.29 -57.39
C ILE A 121 26.81 -5.27 -57.40
N PRO A 122 26.14 -6.22 -58.08
CA PRO A 122 24.68 -6.30 -58.08
C PRO A 122 24.13 -6.44 -56.67
N ALA A 123 22.95 -5.84 -56.43
CA ALA A 123 22.25 -6.02 -55.16
C ALA A 123 21.92 -7.51 -54.96
N LEU A 124 22.37 -8.06 -53.83
CA LEU A 124 22.12 -9.43 -53.42
C LEU A 124 20.81 -9.47 -52.62
N ASN A 125 19.82 -10.18 -53.15
CA ASN A 125 18.61 -10.51 -52.40
C ASN A 125 18.76 -11.93 -51.82
N ALA A 126 18.64 -12.04 -50.50
CA ALA A 126 18.72 -13.29 -49.78
C ALA A 126 17.57 -13.42 -48.78
N ASP A 127 16.70 -14.40 -49.01
CA ASP A 127 15.63 -14.77 -48.09
C ASP A 127 16.05 -16.05 -47.38
N SER A 128 15.87 -16.13 -46.07
CA SER A 128 16.19 -17.33 -45.30
C SER A 128 15.11 -17.61 -44.28
N THR A 129 14.72 -18.87 -44.20
CA THR A 129 13.80 -19.39 -43.19
C THR A 129 14.50 -20.56 -42.50
N SER A 130 14.77 -20.44 -41.21
CA SER A 130 15.42 -21.45 -40.39
C SER A 130 14.65 -21.72 -39.11
N LEU A 131 14.60 -22.99 -38.72
CA LEU A 131 14.13 -23.46 -37.44
C LEU A 131 15.35 -23.90 -36.63
N SER A 132 15.50 -23.39 -35.42
CA SER A 132 16.59 -23.76 -34.51
C SER A 132 16.06 -24.21 -33.17
N LEU A 133 16.59 -25.31 -32.64
CA LEU A 133 16.39 -25.80 -31.30
C LEU A 133 17.68 -25.63 -30.50
N SER A 134 17.59 -25.02 -29.32
CA SER A 134 18.70 -24.86 -28.39
C SER A 134 18.35 -25.49 -27.04
N TYR A 135 19.27 -26.28 -26.48
CA TYR A 135 19.05 -26.95 -25.20
C TYR A 135 20.33 -27.04 -24.38
N VAL A 136 20.30 -26.57 -23.13
CA VAL A 136 21.43 -26.71 -22.21
C VAL A 136 21.40 -28.11 -21.61
N LEU A 137 22.42 -28.91 -21.93
CA LEU A 137 22.57 -30.27 -21.41
C LEU A 137 23.11 -30.26 -19.98
N LEU A 138 24.16 -29.46 -19.73
CA LEU A 138 24.84 -29.38 -18.45
C LEU A 138 25.32 -27.96 -18.17
N ASP A 139 25.08 -27.49 -16.95
CA ASP A 139 25.37 -26.12 -16.49
C ASP A 139 25.76 -26.09 -15.00
N PHE A 140 26.17 -27.24 -14.45
CA PHE A 140 26.66 -27.42 -13.07
C PHE A 140 25.82 -26.75 -11.96
N GLY A 141 24.51 -26.58 -12.18
CA GLY A 141 23.59 -26.06 -11.17
C GLY A 141 23.09 -24.64 -11.42
N ALA A 142 23.52 -23.93 -12.47
CA ALA A 142 23.04 -22.57 -12.76
C ALA A 142 21.50 -22.48 -12.85
N ARG A 143 20.85 -23.36 -13.63
CA ARG A 143 19.38 -23.43 -13.70
C ARG A 143 18.73 -23.82 -12.38
N ALA A 144 19.40 -24.65 -11.57
CA ALA A 144 18.86 -25.07 -10.28
C ALA A 144 18.87 -23.91 -9.28
N ALA A 145 19.94 -23.13 -9.26
CA ALA A 145 20.09 -21.90 -8.51
C ALA A 145 19.02 -20.88 -8.93
N GLN A 146 18.88 -20.59 -10.22
CA GLN A 146 17.88 -19.64 -10.72
C GLN A 146 16.44 -20.04 -10.35
N ARG A 147 16.10 -21.33 -10.43
CA ARG A 147 14.78 -21.83 -9.99
C ARG A 147 14.61 -21.70 -8.48
N ASN A 148 15.65 -21.97 -7.69
CA ASN A 148 15.61 -21.84 -6.23
C ASN A 148 15.43 -20.37 -5.81
N ALA A 149 16.13 -19.43 -6.48
CA ALA A 149 15.95 -17.99 -6.27
C ALA A 149 14.51 -17.55 -6.59
N ALA A 150 13.98 -17.95 -7.75
CA ALA A 150 12.59 -17.66 -8.10
C ALA A 150 11.56 -18.30 -7.14
N LYS A 151 11.88 -19.47 -6.58
CA LYS A 151 11.04 -20.12 -5.56
C LYS A 151 11.08 -19.36 -4.24
N ALA A 152 12.25 -18.90 -3.81
CA ALA A 152 12.38 -18.05 -2.64
C ALA A 152 11.61 -16.73 -2.81
N GLN A 153 11.72 -16.10 -3.98
CA GLN A 153 10.93 -14.90 -4.32
C GLN A 153 9.41 -15.14 -4.25
N LEU A 154 8.95 -16.32 -4.65
CA LEU A 154 7.54 -16.70 -4.48
C LEU A 154 7.13 -16.76 -3.00
N PHE A 155 7.98 -17.27 -2.11
CA PHE A 155 7.71 -17.25 -0.67
C PHE A 155 7.68 -15.83 -0.10
N ILE A 156 8.62 -14.97 -0.51
CA ILE A 156 8.64 -13.55 -0.12
C ILE A 156 7.32 -12.89 -0.51
N SER A 157 6.90 -12.98 -1.78
CA SER A 157 5.62 -12.45 -2.23
C SER A 157 4.40 -13.08 -1.52
N GLY A 158 4.53 -14.32 -1.04
CA GLY A 158 3.49 -14.97 -0.23
C GLY A 158 3.36 -14.35 1.16
N PHE A 159 4.48 -14.04 1.82
CA PHE A 159 4.48 -13.33 3.10
C PHE A 159 4.07 -11.86 2.95
N ASP A 160 4.49 -11.18 1.88
CA ASP A 160 4.03 -9.82 1.55
C ASP A 160 2.52 -9.79 1.32
N ASN A 161 1.94 -10.82 0.70
CA ASN A 161 0.50 -10.96 0.57
C ASN A 161 -0.18 -11.05 1.95
N ASN A 162 0.34 -11.86 2.86
CA ASN A 162 -0.17 -11.95 4.22
C ASN A 162 -0.10 -10.59 4.95
N LEU A 163 1.00 -9.85 4.80
CA LEU A 163 1.17 -8.53 5.39
C LEU A 163 0.15 -7.52 4.82
N ALA A 164 -0.11 -7.55 3.51
CA ALA A 164 -1.14 -6.72 2.90
C ALA A 164 -2.54 -7.05 3.44
N LEU A 165 -2.87 -8.32 3.66
CA LEU A 165 -4.14 -8.74 4.28
C LEU A 165 -4.24 -8.25 5.73
N GLN A 166 -3.17 -8.38 6.51
CA GLN A 166 -3.10 -7.90 7.89
C GLN A 166 -3.29 -6.38 7.97
N ASN A 167 -2.64 -5.62 7.07
CA ASN A 167 -2.76 -4.16 7.03
C ASN A 167 -4.17 -3.70 6.66
N VAL A 168 -4.82 -4.34 5.67
CA VAL A 168 -6.21 -4.03 5.31
C VAL A 168 -7.15 -4.31 6.48
N SER A 169 -6.98 -5.45 7.16
CA SER A 169 -7.77 -5.77 8.34
C SER A 169 -7.56 -4.77 9.49
N LEU A 170 -6.30 -4.37 9.74
CA LEU A 170 -5.98 -3.37 10.75
C LEU A 170 -6.63 -2.02 10.42
N SER A 171 -6.51 -1.54 9.17
CA SER A 171 -7.13 -0.28 8.75
C SER A 171 -8.64 -0.29 8.88
N VAL A 172 -9.31 -1.39 8.49
CA VAL A 172 -10.76 -1.55 8.68
C VAL A 172 -11.12 -1.49 10.16
N THR A 173 -10.35 -2.16 11.01
CA THR A 173 -10.57 -2.20 12.45
C THR A 173 -10.39 -0.83 13.10
N GLN A 174 -9.32 -0.11 12.76
CA GLN A 174 -9.04 1.25 13.24
C GLN A 174 -10.17 2.21 12.84
N ASN A 175 -10.54 2.22 11.55
CA ASN A 175 -11.61 3.08 11.05
C ASN A 175 -12.99 2.71 11.62
N TYR A 176 -13.23 1.42 11.90
CA TYR A 176 -14.47 0.96 12.52
C TYR A 176 -14.61 1.53 13.94
N TYR A 177 -13.57 1.37 14.79
CA TYR A 177 -13.60 1.87 16.16
C TYR A 177 -13.61 3.40 16.22
N GLN A 178 -12.88 4.07 15.33
CA GLN A 178 -12.90 5.52 15.19
C GLN A 178 -14.32 6.03 14.87
N LEU A 179 -14.99 5.43 13.88
CA LEU A 179 -16.32 5.86 13.47
C LEU A 179 -17.38 5.62 14.57
N ILE A 180 -17.39 4.45 15.22
CA ILE A 180 -18.37 4.21 16.29
C ILE A 180 -18.11 5.08 17.52
N GLY A 181 -16.85 5.45 17.76
CA GLY A 181 -16.44 6.44 18.77
C GLY A 181 -17.00 7.82 18.47
N GLU A 182 -16.76 8.33 17.27
CA GLU A 182 -17.25 9.64 16.84
C GLU A 182 -18.79 9.70 16.80
N GLN A 183 -19.46 8.60 16.42
CA GLN A 183 -20.92 8.49 16.55
C GLN A 183 -21.40 8.57 18.00
N ALA A 184 -20.65 8.00 18.95
CA ALA A 184 -20.94 8.12 20.37
C ALA A 184 -20.71 9.55 20.89
N LEU A 185 -19.65 10.23 20.43
CA LEU A 185 -19.40 11.64 20.73
C LEU A 185 -20.54 12.54 20.23
N VAL A 186 -21.02 12.33 19.00
CA VAL A 186 -22.18 13.07 18.48
C VAL A 186 -23.42 12.87 19.37
N ARG A 187 -23.65 11.67 19.91
CA ARG A 187 -24.76 11.44 20.86
C ARG A 187 -24.54 12.21 22.18
N ALA A 188 -23.32 12.22 22.71
CA ALA A 188 -22.99 12.99 23.91
C ALA A 188 -23.19 14.50 23.70
N TYR A 189 -22.66 15.07 22.60
CA TYR A 189 -22.85 16.49 22.29
C TYR A 189 -24.31 16.87 22.03
N GLN A 190 -25.12 15.98 21.46
CA GLN A 190 -26.57 16.23 21.33
C GLN A 190 -27.23 16.36 22.70
N GLN A 191 -26.82 15.54 23.67
CA GLN A 191 -27.28 15.66 25.04
C GLN A 191 -26.79 16.98 25.67
N THR A 192 -25.52 17.36 25.53
CA THR A 192 -24.99 18.64 26.03
C THR A 192 -25.75 19.83 25.47
N VAL A 193 -26.01 19.87 24.16
CA VAL A 193 -26.81 20.95 23.53
C VAL A 193 -28.24 21.01 24.09
N ALA A 194 -28.87 19.86 24.34
CA ALA A 194 -30.21 19.82 24.94
C ALA A 194 -30.20 20.32 26.38
N GLU A 195 -29.16 19.99 27.14
CA GLU A 195 -28.97 20.44 28.53
C GLU A 195 -28.67 21.95 28.61
N ASP A 196 -27.80 22.49 27.75
CA ASP A 196 -27.48 23.92 27.71
C ASP A 196 -28.66 24.78 27.24
N LEU A 197 -29.48 24.24 26.34
CA LEU A 197 -30.72 24.88 25.92
C LEU A 197 -31.72 24.96 27.09
N ALA A 198 -31.81 23.91 27.90
CA ALA A 198 -32.61 23.92 29.12
C ALA A 198 -32.07 24.94 30.13
N SER A 199 -30.75 24.97 30.37
CA SER A 199 -30.09 25.94 31.25
C SER A 199 -30.35 27.39 30.79
N LEU A 200 -30.27 27.67 29.49
CA LEU A 200 -30.58 28.99 28.91
C LEU A 200 -32.04 29.39 29.13
N ASN A 201 -32.98 28.47 28.94
CA ASN A 201 -34.40 28.74 29.17
C ASN A 201 -34.66 29.05 30.65
N THR A 202 -34.06 28.29 31.56
CA THR A 202 -34.14 28.55 33.01
C THR A 202 -33.56 29.91 33.36
N ALA A 203 -32.36 30.25 32.87
CA ALA A 203 -31.72 31.54 33.10
C ALA A 203 -32.61 32.70 32.61
N THR A 204 -33.23 32.55 31.44
CA THR A 204 -34.11 33.57 30.85
C THR A 204 -35.38 33.77 31.67
N ILE A 205 -35.99 32.71 32.20
CA ILE A 205 -37.18 32.79 33.07
C ILE A 205 -36.82 33.47 34.40
N GLN A 206 -35.69 33.08 35.00
CA GLN A 206 -35.22 33.67 36.26
C GLN A 206 -34.88 35.16 36.07
N GLN A 207 -34.27 35.54 34.95
CA GLN A 207 -33.96 36.94 34.64
C GLN A 207 -35.22 37.80 34.48
N LYS A 208 -36.26 37.29 33.81
CA LYS A 208 -37.57 37.96 33.73
C LYS A 208 -38.25 38.10 35.09
N SER A 209 -37.96 37.19 36.01
CA SER A 209 -38.49 37.19 37.38
C SER A 209 -37.60 37.98 38.35
N GLY A 210 -36.53 38.63 37.87
CA GLY A 210 -35.56 39.35 38.70
C GLY A 210 -34.63 38.48 39.55
N MET A 211 -34.66 37.15 39.37
CA MET A 211 -33.91 36.16 40.13
C MET A 211 -32.55 35.79 39.51
N ALA A 212 -32.27 36.22 38.28
CA ALA A 212 -30.98 36.03 37.61
C ALA A 212 -30.54 37.31 36.88
N THR A 213 -29.24 37.44 36.61
CA THR A 213 -28.66 38.61 35.96
C THR A 213 -28.66 38.47 34.43
N ILE A 214 -28.46 39.60 33.72
CA ILE A 214 -28.23 39.58 32.26
C ILE A 214 -26.94 38.79 31.94
N SER A 215 -25.95 38.84 32.83
CA SER A 215 -24.70 38.10 32.69
C SER A 215 -24.94 36.59 32.63
N ASP A 216 -25.80 36.05 33.50
CA ASP A 216 -26.14 34.62 33.53
C ASP A 216 -26.78 34.16 32.21
N VAL A 217 -27.66 34.97 31.63
CA VAL A 217 -28.29 34.69 30.32
C VAL A 217 -27.25 34.72 29.20
N LEU A 218 -26.33 35.69 29.21
CA LEU A 218 -25.27 35.79 28.20
C LEU A 218 -24.29 34.62 28.29
N GLN A 219 -23.93 34.19 29.50
CA GLN A 219 -23.08 33.02 29.72
C GLN A 219 -23.75 31.73 29.23
N ALA A 220 -25.04 31.52 29.54
CA ALA A 220 -25.78 30.36 29.04
C ALA A 220 -25.93 30.38 27.50
N LYS A 221 -26.08 31.57 26.89
CA LYS A 221 -26.06 31.71 25.42
C LYS A 221 -24.69 31.35 24.83
N ALA A 222 -23.60 31.78 25.46
CA ALA A 222 -22.24 31.45 25.02
C ALA A 222 -21.97 29.94 25.12
N ALA A 223 -22.35 29.30 26.23
CA ALA A 223 -22.24 27.84 26.41
C ALA A 223 -23.02 27.07 25.33
N LEU A 224 -24.28 27.44 25.09
CA LEU A 224 -25.10 26.82 24.04
C LEU A 224 -24.49 27.02 22.63
N ALA A 225 -23.91 28.20 22.34
CA ALA A 225 -23.25 28.44 21.06
C ALA A 225 -22.00 27.57 20.90
N GLN A 226 -21.22 27.40 21.97
CA GLN A 226 -20.04 26.53 22.00
C GLN A 226 -20.43 25.06 21.79
N ALA A 227 -21.39 24.54 22.54
CA ALA A 227 -21.87 23.16 22.40
C ALA A 227 -22.43 22.87 21.00
N LYS A 228 -23.07 23.86 20.36
CA LYS A 228 -23.51 23.74 18.96
C LYS A 228 -22.35 23.68 17.99
N ALA A 229 -21.30 24.47 18.19
CA ALA A 229 -20.10 24.44 17.35
C ALA A 229 -19.40 23.06 17.44
N GLU A 230 -19.28 22.52 18.66
CA GLU A 230 -18.72 21.18 18.91
C GLU A 230 -19.56 20.08 18.25
N LEU A 231 -20.90 20.14 18.36
CA LEU A 231 -21.78 19.20 17.66
C LEU A 231 -21.64 19.26 16.14
N ILE A 232 -21.46 20.45 15.56
CA ILE A 232 -21.24 20.61 14.12
C ILE A 232 -19.91 19.98 13.71
N SER A 233 -18.85 20.23 14.48
CA SER A 233 -17.52 19.64 14.26
C SER A 233 -17.57 18.12 14.33
N ALA A 234 -18.16 17.55 15.38
CA ALA A 234 -18.29 16.10 15.54
C ALA A 234 -19.11 15.45 14.41
N ARG A 235 -20.18 16.11 13.94
CA ARG A 235 -20.95 15.64 12.77
C ARG A 235 -20.15 15.68 11.47
N ALA A 236 -19.24 16.62 11.31
CA ALA A 236 -18.34 16.65 10.17
C ALA A 236 -17.32 15.50 10.27
N GLN A 237 -16.77 15.25 11.46
CA GLN A 237 -15.85 14.14 11.71
C GLN A 237 -16.50 12.78 11.44
N VAL A 238 -17.75 12.54 11.87
CA VAL A 238 -18.49 11.32 11.51
C VAL A 238 -18.53 11.10 9.99
N ARG A 239 -18.74 12.15 9.20
CA ARG A 239 -18.79 12.01 7.73
C ARG A 239 -17.40 11.71 7.16
N SER A 240 -16.35 12.29 7.74
CA SER A 240 -14.96 12.00 7.38
C SER A 240 -14.64 10.53 7.67
N ASP A 241 -14.93 10.06 8.88
CA ASP A 241 -14.66 8.70 9.33
C ASP A 241 -15.52 7.66 8.60
N GLN A 242 -16.75 8.02 8.20
CA GLN A 242 -17.56 7.21 7.28
C GLN A 242 -16.85 7.02 5.93
N GLY A 243 -16.27 8.09 5.39
CA GLY A 243 -15.49 8.01 4.14
C GLY A 243 -14.24 7.16 4.28
N ALA A 244 -13.50 7.32 5.37
CA ALA A 244 -12.31 6.53 5.68
C ALA A 244 -12.62 5.04 5.84
N LEU A 245 -13.69 4.69 6.57
CA LEU A 245 -14.12 3.30 6.72
C LEU A 245 -14.55 2.71 5.37
N ALA A 246 -15.33 3.45 4.58
CA ALA A 246 -15.76 2.99 3.27
C ALA A 246 -14.56 2.73 2.33
N GLU A 247 -13.57 3.63 2.33
CA GLU A 247 -12.34 3.47 1.55
C GLU A 247 -11.55 2.23 1.98
N SER A 248 -11.35 2.02 3.29
CA SER A 248 -10.68 0.81 3.80
C SER A 248 -11.41 -0.50 3.48
N CYS A 249 -12.72 -0.44 3.22
CA CYS A 249 -13.53 -1.58 2.77
C CYS A 249 -13.50 -1.77 1.24
N GLY A 250 -12.80 -0.92 0.48
CA GLY A 250 -12.83 -0.93 -0.99
C GLY A 250 -14.12 -0.38 -1.60
N LEU A 251 -14.84 0.47 -0.87
CA LEU A 251 -16.10 1.09 -1.30
C LEU A 251 -15.89 2.56 -1.66
N LEU A 252 -16.92 3.17 -2.27
CA LEU A 252 -16.95 4.62 -2.48
C LEU A 252 -17.06 5.35 -1.13
N ALA A 253 -16.33 6.46 -0.97
CA ALA A 253 -16.29 7.25 0.27
C ALA A 253 -17.66 7.78 0.76
N ASN A 254 -18.68 7.83 -0.10
CA ASN A 254 -20.03 8.27 0.27
C ASN A 254 -20.99 7.11 0.54
N ASN A 255 -20.52 5.86 0.57
CA ASN A 255 -21.36 4.70 0.81
C ASN A 255 -21.66 4.54 2.30
N PRO A 256 -22.92 4.65 2.75
CA PRO A 256 -23.26 4.53 4.16
C PRO A 256 -23.14 3.08 4.66
N ILE A 257 -22.41 2.89 5.75
CA ILE A 257 -22.26 1.59 6.41
C ILE A 257 -23.00 1.65 7.76
N PRO A 258 -24.11 0.92 7.92
CA PRO A 258 -24.81 0.85 9.20
C PRO A 258 -24.00 0.00 10.18
N LEU A 259 -23.49 0.62 11.25
CA LEU A 259 -22.70 -0.05 12.28
C LEU A 259 -23.51 -0.27 13.55
N GLN A 260 -23.08 -1.26 14.33
CA GLN A 260 -23.58 -1.42 15.70
C GLN A 260 -23.01 -0.30 16.60
N PRO A 261 -23.85 0.42 17.36
CA PRO A 261 -23.38 1.49 18.24
C PRO A 261 -22.39 1.00 19.29
N LEU A 262 -21.35 1.81 19.55
CA LEU A 262 -20.44 1.59 20.68
C LEU A 262 -21.20 1.58 22.02
N ASN A 263 -20.89 0.61 22.87
CA ASN A 263 -21.28 0.61 24.28
C ASN A 263 -20.09 1.08 25.16
N PRO A 264 -20.07 2.34 25.63
CA PRO A 264 -18.95 2.90 26.41
C PRO A 264 -18.85 2.34 27.85
N GLN A 265 -19.69 1.38 28.24
CA GLN A 265 -19.54 0.66 29.50
C GLN A 265 -18.66 -0.59 29.37
N VAL A 266 -18.47 -1.10 28.15
CA VAL A 266 -17.69 -2.31 27.90
C VAL A 266 -16.22 -1.93 27.68
N LEU A 267 -15.39 -2.26 28.67
CA LEU A 267 -13.94 -2.09 28.57
C LEU A 267 -13.35 -3.06 27.55
N PRO A 268 -12.22 -2.70 26.90
CA PRO A 268 -11.44 -3.65 26.10
C PRO A 268 -11.10 -4.92 26.89
N PRO A 269 -10.86 -6.07 26.24
CA PRO A 269 -10.39 -7.31 26.88
C PRO A 269 -9.08 -7.18 27.68
N ILE A 270 -8.81 -8.12 28.60
CA ILE A 270 -7.53 -8.20 29.33
C ILE A 270 -6.54 -8.98 28.48
N VAL A 271 -5.33 -8.46 28.31
CA VAL A 271 -4.20 -9.24 27.79
C VAL A 271 -3.56 -9.99 28.95
N THR A 272 -3.63 -11.32 28.93
CA THR A 272 -3.16 -12.20 30.02
C THR A 272 -1.77 -12.82 29.82
N PRO A 273 -1.30 -13.12 28.58
CA PRO A 273 0.03 -13.72 28.42
C PRO A 273 1.14 -12.75 28.82
N ALA A 274 2.25 -13.29 29.32
CA ALA A 274 3.44 -12.51 29.61
C ALA A 274 4.01 -11.90 28.31
N VAL A 275 4.46 -10.64 28.38
CA VAL A 275 5.03 -9.92 27.23
C VAL A 275 6.17 -10.69 26.54
N GLN A 276 6.99 -11.41 27.31
CA GLN A 276 8.08 -12.21 26.75
C GLN A 276 7.58 -13.34 25.84
N THR A 277 6.49 -14.00 26.22
CA THR A 277 5.85 -15.05 25.41
C THR A 277 5.30 -14.47 24.12
N LEU A 278 4.68 -13.29 24.18
CA LEU A 278 4.16 -12.57 23.01
C LEU A 278 5.27 -12.17 22.04
N ILE A 279 6.42 -11.70 22.55
CA ILE A 279 7.59 -11.35 21.72
C ILE A 279 8.11 -12.59 20.98
N HIS A 280 8.31 -13.71 21.68
CA HIS A 280 8.78 -14.95 21.03
C HIS A 280 7.80 -15.48 19.99
N TYR A 281 6.50 -15.39 20.28
CA TYR A 281 5.46 -15.76 19.33
C TYR A 281 5.50 -14.87 18.07
N ALA A 282 5.58 -13.55 18.25
CA ALA A 282 5.64 -12.61 17.13
C ALA A 282 6.85 -12.86 16.23
N ILE A 283 8.05 -13.02 16.78
CA ILE A 283 9.26 -13.27 15.97
C ILE A 283 9.13 -14.55 15.14
N SER A 284 8.42 -15.57 15.63
CA SER A 284 8.27 -16.85 14.92
C SER A 284 7.12 -16.89 13.91
N HIS A 285 6.11 -16.04 14.06
CA HIS A 285 4.88 -16.07 13.24
C HIS A 285 4.65 -14.81 12.42
N ASN A 286 5.41 -13.74 12.63
CA ASN A 286 5.27 -12.51 11.87
C ASN A 286 5.68 -12.71 10.40
N ALA A 287 4.87 -12.16 9.49
CA ALA A 287 5.06 -12.28 8.07
C ALA A 287 6.30 -11.53 7.56
N SER A 288 6.63 -10.35 8.12
CA SER A 288 7.82 -9.58 7.70
C SER A 288 9.11 -10.33 8.00
N VAL A 289 9.24 -10.87 9.22
CA VAL A 289 10.38 -11.72 9.63
C VAL A 289 10.50 -12.96 8.73
N SER A 290 9.37 -13.55 8.36
CA SER A 290 9.35 -14.71 7.46
C SER A 290 9.74 -14.35 6.02
N ALA A 291 9.36 -13.15 5.54
CA ALA A 291 9.78 -12.62 4.24
C ALA A 291 11.29 -12.40 4.20
N ASP A 292 11.87 -11.79 5.23
CA ASP A 292 13.33 -11.59 5.33
C ASP A 292 14.09 -12.92 5.42
N ALA A 293 13.54 -13.91 6.14
CA ALA A 293 14.12 -15.25 6.17
C ALA A 293 14.08 -15.92 4.79
N ALA A 294 13.03 -15.69 4.00
CA ALA A 294 12.96 -16.15 2.61
C ALA A 294 13.91 -15.38 1.68
N GLN A 295 14.18 -14.09 1.93
CA GLN A 295 15.18 -13.30 1.20
C GLN A 295 16.58 -13.90 1.33
N ILE A 296 16.96 -14.37 2.53
CA ILE A 296 18.24 -15.08 2.72
C ILE A 296 18.33 -16.32 1.81
N LEU A 297 17.22 -17.03 1.56
CA LEU A 297 17.20 -18.18 0.65
C LEU A 297 17.36 -17.75 -0.81
N ALA A 298 16.81 -16.60 -1.20
CA ALA A 298 16.99 -16.02 -2.53
C ALA A 298 18.46 -15.65 -2.75
N ASP A 299 19.05 -14.89 -1.84
CA ASP A 299 20.45 -14.43 -1.95
C ASP A 299 21.43 -15.61 -1.93
N ARG A 300 21.15 -16.67 -1.15
CA ARG A 300 21.96 -17.91 -1.18
C ARG A 300 21.86 -18.63 -2.50
N ALA A 301 20.70 -18.60 -3.15
CA ALA A 301 20.54 -19.17 -4.48
C ALA A 301 21.28 -18.31 -5.52
N ASP A 302 21.32 -16.99 -5.38
CA ASP A 302 22.10 -16.10 -6.25
C ASP A 302 23.61 -16.36 -6.10
N VAL A 303 24.11 -16.59 -4.89
CA VAL A 303 25.49 -17.06 -4.67
C VAL A 303 25.80 -18.35 -5.45
N GLN A 304 24.85 -19.31 -5.48
CA GLN A 304 25.02 -20.55 -6.25
C GLN A 304 24.97 -20.29 -7.76
N SER A 305 24.15 -19.34 -8.21
CA SER A 305 24.04 -18.93 -9.60
C SER A 305 25.37 -18.33 -10.09
N ASP A 306 25.93 -17.39 -9.34
CA ASP A 306 27.19 -16.73 -9.66
C ASP A 306 28.39 -17.69 -9.60
N GLN A 307 28.37 -18.65 -8.67
CA GLN A 307 29.38 -19.72 -8.65
C GLN A 307 29.31 -20.60 -9.91
N ALA A 308 28.11 -20.82 -10.45
CA ALA A 308 27.93 -21.64 -11.64
C ALA A 308 28.34 -20.92 -12.95
N VAL A 309 28.36 -19.58 -12.98
CA VAL A 309 28.85 -18.80 -14.13
C VAL A 309 30.32 -19.11 -14.44
N GLY A 310 31.13 -19.37 -13.42
CA GLY A 310 32.54 -19.77 -13.57
C GLY A 310 32.76 -21.22 -14.02
N LEU A 311 31.70 -22.01 -14.22
CA LEU A 311 31.80 -23.43 -14.56
C LEU A 311 31.53 -23.69 -16.06
N PRO A 312 32.02 -24.82 -16.61
CA PRO A 312 31.75 -25.16 -18.00
C PRO A 312 30.26 -25.34 -18.30
N THR A 313 29.83 -24.93 -19.49
CA THR A 313 28.45 -25.19 -19.95
C THR A 313 28.46 -26.04 -21.21
N LEU A 314 27.59 -27.05 -21.26
CA LEU A 314 27.39 -27.94 -22.40
C LEU A 314 26.00 -27.70 -22.98
N SER A 315 25.94 -27.33 -24.25
CA SER A 315 24.69 -27.05 -24.97
C SER A 315 24.58 -27.85 -26.25
N LEU A 316 23.36 -28.22 -26.61
CA LEU A 316 22.97 -28.84 -27.87
C LEU A 316 22.29 -27.78 -28.73
N GLY A 317 22.80 -27.58 -29.94
CA GLY A 317 22.18 -26.76 -30.98
C GLY A 317 21.79 -27.62 -32.18
N VAL A 318 20.54 -27.53 -32.60
CA VAL A 318 20.05 -28.11 -33.86
C VAL A 318 19.48 -26.98 -34.68
N SER A 319 19.85 -26.88 -35.95
CA SER A 319 19.23 -25.91 -36.85
C SER A 319 18.98 -26.51 -38.23
N GLY A 320 17.94 -26.06 -38.91
CA GLY A 320 17.60 -26.49 -40.25
C GLY A 320 16.83 -25.41 -40.96
N GLY A 321 17.16 -25.13 -42.22
CA GLY A 321 16.53 -24.04 -42.94
C GLY A 321 16.76 -24.07 -44.44
N LYS A 322 16.04 -23.17 -45.12
CA LYS A 322 16.19 -22.91 -46.55
C LYS A 322 16.65 -21.48 -46.74
N ARG A 323 17.57 -21.28 -47.69
CA ARG A 323 18.04 -19.97 -48.13
C ARG A 323 17.78 -19.84 -49.63
N PHE A 324 17.06 -18.81 -50.00
CA PHE A 324 16.78 -18.40 -51.37
C PHE A 324 17.69 -17.23 -51.69
N GLN A 325 18.39 -17.29 -52.82
CA GLN A 325 19.28 -16.21 -53.25
C GLN A 325 18.99 -15.86 -54.69
N ASN A 326 18.66 -14.59 -54.94
CA ASN A 326 18.45 -14.04 -56.27
C ASN A 326 17.53 -14.89 -57.20
N GLN A 327 16.41 -15.39 -56.65
CA GLN A 327 15.41 -16.23 -57.35
C GLN A 327 15.91 -17.59 -57.86
N LEU A 328 17.07 -18.06 -57.37
CA LEU A 328 17.60 -19.39 -57.66
C LEU A 328 16.94 -20.48 -56.79
N SER A 329 17.19 -21.74 -57.15
CA SER A 329 16.74 -22.90 -56.35
C SER A 329 17.19 -22.77 -54.89
N PRO A 330 16.31 -23.00 -53.91
CA PRO A 330 16.66 -22.87 -52.50
C PRO A 330 17.78 -23.84 -52.11
N SER A 331 18.78 -23.34 -51.39
CA SER A 331 19.72 -24.18 -50.65
C SER A 331 19.07 -24.61 -49.35
N GLN A 332 19.09 -25.92 -49.06
CA GLN A 332 18.63 -26.47 -47.79
C GLN A 332 19.83 -26.91 -46.97
N ASN A 333 19.95 -26.37 -45.75
CA ASN A 333 21.05 -26.66 -44.85
C ASN A 333 20.49 -27.06 -43.49
N TRP A 334 21.12 -28.04 -42.85
CA TRP A 334 20.85 -28.39 -41.46
C TRP A 334 22.16 -28.67 -40.75
N SER A 335 22.19 -28.43 -39.45
CA SER A 335 23.33 -28.68 -38.58
C SER A 335 22.87 -29.18 -37.22
N ILE A 336 23.64 -30.08 -36.65
CA ILE A 336 23.52 -30.51 -35.27
C ILE A 336 24.91 -30.41 -34.64
N GLY A 337 25.01 -29.77 -33.50
CA GLY A 337 26.27 -29.53 -32.83
C GLY A 337 26.10 -29.51 -31.33
N VAL A 338 27.12 -30.01 -30.64
CA VAL A 338 27.24 -29.86 -29.19
C VAL A 338 28.38 -28.88 -28.94
N THR A 339 28.11 -27.85 -28.14
CA THR A 339 29.07 -26.80 -27.81
C THR A 339 29.40 -26.88 -26.32
N LEU A 340 30.68 -27.07 -26.02
CA LEU A 340 31.23 -26.95 -24.66
C LEU A 340 31.92 -25.59 -24.54
N THR A 341 31.42 -24.74 -23.65
CA THR A 341 32.01 -23.43 -23.35
C THR A 341 32.67 -23.49 -21.98
N VAL A 342 33.99 -23.28 -21.93
CA VAL A 342 34.79 -23.24 -20.70
C VAL A 342 35.37 -21.84 -20.53
N PRO A 343 34.89 -21.03 -19.58
CA PRO A 343 35.53 -19.75 -19.26
C PRO A 343 36.89 -20.02 -18.60
N ILE A 344 37.99 -19.56 -19.22
CA ILE A 344 39.35 -19.78 -18.69
C ILE A 344 39.81 -18.59 -17.85
N PHE A 345 39.47 -17.37 -18.28
CA PHE A 345 39.84 -16.13 -17.59
C PHE A 345 38.85 -15.02 -17.90
N SER A 346 38.18 -14.51 -16.86
CA SER A 346 37.16 -13.45 -16.93
C SER A 346 37.62 -12.14 -16.28
N GLY A 347 38.93 -11.95 -16.07
CA GLY A 347 39.47 -10.76 -15.43
C GLY A 347 39.10 -10.61 -13.95
N PHE A 348 39.00 -11.73 -13.22
CA PHE A 348 38.55 -11.82 -11.82
C PHE A 348 37.09 -11.40 -11.56
N LYS A 349 36.31 -11.09 -12.60
CA LYS A 349 34.91 -10.69 -12.48
C LYS A 349 34.10 -11.70 -11.67
N ASP A 350 34.16 -12.98 -12.01
CA ASP A 350 33.32 -14.01 -11.39
C ASP A 350 33.64 -14.18 -9.89
N SER A 351 34.91 -14.01 -9.50
CA SER A 351 35.32 -14.04 -8.09
C SER A 351 34.73 -12.89 -7.28
N TYR A 352 34.72 -11.68 -7.85
CA TYR A 352 34.12 -10.52 -7.18
C TYR A 352 32.60 -10.57 -7.17
N GLN A 353 31.95 -11.15 -8.20
CA GLN A 353 30.50 -11.37 -8.20
C GLN A 353 30.08 -12.33 -7.09
N VAL A 354 30.83 -13.43 -6.90
CA VAL A 354 30.56 -14.37 -5.78
C VAL A 354 30.76 -13.69 -4.42
N GLU A 355 31.78 -12.84 -4.27
CA GLU A 355 32.01 -12.11 -3.01
C GLU A 355 30.94 -11.04 -2.75
N GLU A 356 30.47 -10.37 -3.80
CA GLU A 356 29.32 -9.45 -3.75
C GLU A 356 28.05 -10.18 -3.29
N ALA A 357 27.71 -11.30 -3.92
CA ALA A 357 26.53 -12.10 -3.55
C ALA A 357 26.64 -12.65 -2.11
N ARG A 358 27.84 -13.07 -1.67
CA ARG A 358 28.06 -13.47 -0.27
C ARG A 358 27.85 -12.32 0.71
N SER A 359 28.28 -11.13 0.34
CA SER A 359 28.06 -9.92 1.14
C SER A 359 26.58 -9.55 1.21
N GLN A 360 25.81 -9.77 0.14
CA GLN A 360 24.36 -9.61 0.13
C GLN A 360 23.68 -10.60 1.10
N VAL A 361 24.08 -11.88 1.13
CA VAL A 361 23.58 -12.84 2.13
C VAL A 361 23.86 -12.37 3.57
N ASN A 362 25.05 -11.84 3.84
CA ASN A 362 25.38 -11.30 5.16
C ASN A 362 24.53 -10.07 5.50
N SER A 363 24.26 -9.21 4.52
CA SER A 363 23.35 -8.06 4.66
C SER A 363 21.93 -8.52 4.97
N ALA A 364 21.37 -9.47 4.21
CA ALA A 364 20.03 -10.00 4.46
C ALA A 364 19.92 -10.70 5.83
N GLN A 365 20.99 -11.36 6.29
CA GLN A 365 21.03 -11.93 7.64
C GLN A 365 20.99 -10.84 8.72
N ALA A 366 21.64 -9.70 8.50
CA ALA A 366 21.58 -8.56 9.41
C ALA A 366 20.19 -7.90 9.37
N SER A 367 19.59 -7.74 8.18
CA SER A 367 18.22 -7.25 8.01
C SER A 367 17.19 -8.12 8.74
N LEU A 368 17.28 -9.45 8.64
CA LEU A 368 16.41 -10.35 9.40
C LEU A 368 16.53 -10.14 10.92
N ASN A 369 17.73 -9.91 11.43
CA ASN A 369 17.95 -9.65 12.85
C ASN A 369 17.41 -8.27 13.27
N GLU A 370 17.55 -7.26 12.41
CA GLU A 370 16.98 -5.93 12.59
C GLU A 370 15.45 -5.97 12.61
N GLU A 371 14.83 -6.72 11.69
CA GLU A 371 13.39 -6.89 11.63
C GLU A 371 12.86 -7.63 12.86
N ALA A 372 13.56 -8.69 13.31
CA ALA A 372 13.22 -9.37 14.56
C ALA A 372 13.31 -8.44 15.78
N GLN A 373 14.30 -7.54 15.81
CA GLN A 373 14.43 -6.53 16.87
C GLN A 373 13.31 -5.48 16.79
N THR A 374 12.94 -5.05 15.59
CA THR A 374 11.84 -4.11 15.34
C THR A 374 10.51 -4.69 15.79
N VAL A 375 10.19 -5.91 15.38
CA VAL A 375 8.99 -6.64 15.83
C VAL A 375 8.98 -6.81 17.35
N SER A 376 10.12 -7.16 17.96
CA SER A 376 10.23 -7.25 19.42
C SER A 376 9.91 -5.92 20.12
N LEU A 377 10.37 -4.80 19.57
CA LEU A 377 10.13 -3.47 20.13
C LEU A 377 8.66 -3.06 19.95
N THR A 378 8.09 -3.25 18.76
CA THR A 378 6.69 -2.94 18.46
C THR A 378 5.75 -3.71 19.38
N VAL A 379 5.93 -5.03 19.53
CA VAL A 379 5.10 -5.85 20.43
C VAL A 379 5.22 -5.39 21.88
N TYR A 380 6.43 -5.03 22.33
CA TYR A 380 6.60 -4.48 23.67
C TYR A 380 5.86 -3.15 23.85
N GLN A 381 5.97 -2.22 22.89
CA GLN A 381 5.31 -0.92 22.94
C GLN A 381 3.79 -1.04 22.88
N ASP A 382 3.27 -1.85 21.97
CA ASP A 382 1.83 -2.09 21.83
C ASP A 382 1.26 -2.76 23.09
N TYR A 383 1.99 -3.72 23.67
CA TYR A 383 1.60 -4.34 24.94
C TYR A 383 1.49 -3.33 26.08
N GLN A 384 2.48 -2.43 26.24
CA GLN A 384 2.42 -1.38 27.27
C GLN A 384 1.29 -0.38 26.99
N THR A 385 1.07 -0.05 25.72
CA THR A 385 -0.01 0.86 25.30
C THR A 385 -1.38 0.28 25.62
N VAL A 386 -1.61 -1.01 25.33
CA VAL A 386 -2.88 -1.69 25.66
C VAL A 386 -3.14 -1.73 27.16
N LEU A 387 -2.11 -2.01 27.97
CA LEU A 387 -2.25 -1.96 29.43
C LEU A 387 -2.64 -0.57 29.91
N GLY A 388 -1.92 0.46 29.45
CA GLY A 388 -2.20 1.86 29.81
C GLY A 388 -3.58 2.32 29.34
N ALA A 389 -3.98 1.99 28.11
CA ALA A 389 -5.29 2.35 27.56
C ALA A 389 -6.44 1.71 28.35
N ARG A 390 -6.27 0.46 28.81
CA ARG A 390 -7.24 -0.20 29.68
C ARG A 390 -7.39 0.52 31.03
N GLU A 391 -6.28 0.86 31.68
CA GLU A 391 -6.29 1.59 32.96
C GLU A 391 -6.89 2.99 32.81
N ALA A 392 -6.55 3.70 31.73
CA ALA A 392 -7.15 4.98 31.37
C ALA A 392 -8.67 4.86 31.19
N ALA A 393 -9.13 3.87 30.43
CA ALA A 393 -10.57 3.63 30.23
C ALA A 393 -11.31 3.34 31.55
N GLN A 394 -10.69 2.62 32.50
CA GLN A 394 -11.26 2.41 33.84
C GLN A 394 -11.34 3.71 34.64
N ALA A 395 -10.28 4.51 34.63
CA ALA A 395 -10.25 5.82 35.30
C ALA A 395 -11.29 6.77 34.71
N ALA A 396 -11.45 6.80 33.38
CA ALA A 396 -12.43 7.62 32.68
C ALA A 396 -13.87 7.22 33.01
N GLN A 397 -14.17 5.91 33.14
CA GLN A 397 -15.48 5.45 33.62
C GLN A 397 -15.81 5.96 35.02
N LEU A 398 -14.84 5.92 35.95
CA LEU A 398 -15.01 6.46 37.31
C LEU A 398 -15.16 7.99 37.30
N ALA A 399 -14.42 8.68 36.43
CA ALA A 399 -14.52 10.12 36.26
C ALA A 399 -15.92 10.55 35.77
N VAL A 400 -16.50 9.83 34.81
CA VAL A 400 -17.87 10.08 34.35
C VAL A 400 -18.90 9.85 35.45
N ALA A 401 -18.79 8.73 36.19
CA ALA A 401 -19.69 8.46 37.32
C ALA A 401 -19.62 9.57 38.38
N SER A 402 -18.42 10.06 38.68
CA SER A 402 -18.18 11.13 39.66
C SER A 402 -18.68 12.49 39.16
N ALA A 403 -18.39 12.84 37.91
CA ALA A 403 -18.86 14.09 37.29
C ALA A 403 -20.39 14.12 37.19
N GLN A 404 -21.03 12.98 36.90
CA GLN A 404 -22.48 12.88 36.84
C GLN A 404 -23.13 13.04 38.22
N ALA A 405 -22.52 12.47 39.27
CA ALA A 405 -22.96 12.69 40.65
C ALA A 405 -22.79 14.15 41.09
N SER A 406 -21.66 14.77 40.74
CA SER A 406 -21.39 16.20 41.01
C SER A 406 -22.40 17.11 40.32
N LEU A 407 -22.65 16.90 39.02
CA LEU A 407 -23.67 17.65 38.28
C LEU A 407 -25.05 17.52 38.92
N LYS A 408 -25.42 16.33 39.38
CA LYS A 408 -26.70 16.12 40.08
C LYS A 408 -26.79 16.93 41.37
N ALA A 409 -25.70 17.01 42.14
CA ALA A 409 -25.63 17.80 43.37
C ALA A 409 -25.68 19.31 43.09
N VAL A 410 -24.85 19.81 42.17
CA VAL A 410 -24.82 21.24 41.77
C VAL A 410 -26.16 21.67 41.19
N ARG A 411 -26.78 20.85 40.34
CA ARG A 411 -28.13 21.11 39.80
C ARG A 411 -29.19 21.18 40.89
N ALA A 412 -29.07 20.40 41.96
CA ALA A 412 -29.98 20.50 43.12
C ALA A 412 -29.74 21.79 43.92
N GLN A 413 -28.47 22.16 44.16
CA GLN A 413 -28.10 23.39 44.86
C GLN A 413 -28.54 24.65 44.10
N CYS A 414 -28.39 24.65 42.76
CA CYS A 414 -28.83 25.76 41.91
C CYS A 414 -30.35 25.97 42.01
N LYS A 415 -31.15 24.89 42.09
CA LYS A 415 -32.61 24.99 42.27
C LYS A 415 -33.04 25.66 43.58
N VAL A 416 -32.22 25.56 44.63
CA VAL A 416 -32.49 26.17 45.94
C VAL A 416 -31.69 27.46 46.15
N GLY A 417 -30.99 27.96 45.12
CA GLY A 417 -30.23 29.21 45.16
C GLY A 417 -28.88 29.13 45.90
N LEU A 418 -28.37 27.92 46.18
CA LEU A 418 -27.09 27.69 46.87
C LEU A 418 -25.90 27.58 45.91
N ALA A 419 -26.13 27.51 44.60
CA ALA A 419 -25.09 27.48 43.58
C ALA A 419 -25.45 28.44 42.44
N THR A 420 -24.44 29.02 41.80
CA THR A 420 -24.58 29.98 40.71
C THR A 420 -24.81 29.29 39.37
N MET A 421 -25.22 30.05 38.34
CA MET A 421 -25.30 29.53 36.97
C MET A 421 -23.91 29.11 36.46
N VAL A 422 -22.85 29.83 36.85
CA VAL A 422 -21.47 29.47 36.51
C VAL A 422 -21.14 28.08 37.05
N ASP A 423 -21.48 27.79 38.32
CA ASP A 423 -21.21 26.47 38.92
C ASP A 423 -21.92 25.34 38.15
N LEU A 424 -23.17 25.58 37.74
CA LEU A 424 -23.94 24.61 36.94
C LEU A 424 -23.29 24.37 35.57
N LEU A 425 -22.95 25.44 34.84
CA LEU A 425 -22.31 25.35 33.52
C LEU A 425 -20.93 24.69 33.62
N THR A 426 -20.15 24.99 34.67
CA THR A 426 -18.86 24.34 34.93
C THR A 426 -19.02 22.84 35.20
N ALA A 427 -20.02 22.44 36.00
CA ALA A 427 -20.30 21.03 36.24
C ALA A 427 -20.76 20.29 34.98
N GLN A 428 -21.55 20.95 34.11
CA GLN A 428 -21.96 20.40 32.80
C GLN A 428 -20.78 20.23 31.85
N ALA A 429 -19.89 21.22 31.80
CA ALA A 429 -18.65 21.15 31.02
C ALA A 429 -17.75 20.01 31.51
N THR A 430 -17.59 19.85 32.82
CA THR A 430 -16.79 18.76 33.41
C THR A 430 -17.35 17.37 33.06
N LEU A 431 -18.68 17.19 33.10
CA LEU A 431 -19.30 15.94 32.67
C LEU A 431 -19.09 15.69 31.17
N THR A 432 -19.25 16.72 30.33
CA THR A 432 -19.06 16.60 28.88
C THR A 432 -17.62 16.20 28.53
N THR A 433 -16.62 16.84 29.16
CA THR A 433 -15.21 16.46 29.00
C THR A 433 -14.94 15.04 29.49
N ALA A 434 -15.47 14.65 30.65
CA ALA A 434 -15.30 13.28 31.16
C ALA A 434 -15.90 12.23 30.21
N GLN A 435 -17.07 12.52 29.61
CA GLN A 435 -17.71 11.63 28.63
C GLN A 435 -16.90 11.54 27.33
N GLN A 436 -16.34 12.64 26.85
CA GLN A 436 -15.42 12.63 25.70
C GLN A 436 -14.22 11.75 25.97
N THR A 437 -13.53 11.96 27.09
CA THR A 437 -12.36 11.16 27.49
C THR A 437 -12.71 9.68 27.60
N GLN A 438 -13.84 9.33 28.22
CA GLN A 438 -14.29 7.94 28.31
C GLN A 438 -14.49 7.31 26.92
N ILE A 439 -15.17 8.00 26.02
CA ILE A 439 -15.42 7.48 24.66
C ILE A 439 -14.09 7.31 23.93
N GLN A 440 -13.21 8.31 23.99
CA GLN A 440 -11.90 8.27 23.35
C GLN A 440 -11.03 7.14 23.89
N ASP A 441 -10.86 7.04 25.22
CA ASP A 441 -10.01 6.04 25.86
C ASP A 441 -10.48 4.60 25.56
N ILE A 442 -11.80 4.39 25.51
CA ILE A 442 -12.35 3.08 25.13
C ILE A 442 -12.06 2.77 23.67
N THR A 443 -12.29 3.73 22.76
CA THR A 443 -12.04 3.51 21.32
C THR A 443 -10.56 3.31 21.02
N THR A 444 -9.69 4.13 21.62
CA THR A 444 -8.24 4.01 21.56
C THR A 444 -7.81 2.64 22.11
N GLY A 445 -8.35 2.18 23.24
CA GLY A 445 -8.01 0.87 23.79
C GLY A 445 -8.37 -0.32 22.88
N TYR A 446 -9.45 -0.23 22.10
CA TYR A 446 -9.76 -1.25 21.08
C TYR A 446 -8.83 -1.16 19.86
N ILE A 447 -8.44 0.07 19.47
CA ILE A 447 -7.47 0.32 18.39
C ILE A 447 -6.09 -0.23 18.78
N ASP A 448 -5.63 0.03 20.01
CA ASP A 448 -4.36 -0.44 20.52
C ASP A 448 -4.31 -1.98 20.60
N LEU A 449 -5.45 -2.60 20.96
CA LEU A 449 -5.57 -4.05 20.92
C LEU A 449 -5.47 -4.60 19.49
N ALA A 450 -6.05 -3.89 18.52
CA ALA A 450 -5.90 -4.22 17.10
C ALA A 450 -4.45 -4.11 16.62
N ASN A 451 -3.73 -3.05 17.05
CA ASN A 451 -2.31 -2.86 16.75
C ASN A 451 -1.48 -4.02 17.33
N LEU A 452 -1.69 -4.37 18.59
CA LEU A 452 -1.03 -5.52 19.21
C LEU A 452 -1.33 -6.82 18.46
N ALA A 453 -2.60 -7.07 18.09
CA ALA A 453 -2.98 -8.26 17.33
C ALA A 453 -2.28 -8.31 15.95
N ASN A 454 -2.18 -7.17 15.27
CA ASN A 454 -1.45 -7.05 14.00
C ASN A 454 0.06 -7.30 14.18
N ALA A 455 0.69 -6.74 15.21
CA ALA A 455 2.10 -6.97 15.52
C ALA A 455 2.43 -8.45 15.81
N LEU A 456 1.48 -9.18 16.40
CA LEU A 456 1.55 -10.63 16.63
C LEU A 456 1.33 -11.47 15.35
N GLY A 457 0.96 -10.84 14.23
CA GLY A 457 0.72 -11.49 12.94
C GLY A 457 -0.72 -12.00 12.74
N TYR A 458 -1.68 -11.59 13.57
CA TYR A 458 -3.08 -11.96 13.37
C TYR A 458 -3.75 -11.13 12.28
N ILE A 459 -4.58 -11.80 11.48
CA ILE A 459 -5.42 -11.16 10.46
C ILE A 459 -6.73 -10.62 11.07
N GLU A 460 -7.20 -11.15 12.21
CA GLU A 460 -8.39 -10.63 12.91
C GLU A 460 -8.08 -10.49 14.41
N ILE A 461 -8.77 -9.58 15.10
CA ILE A 461 -8.73 -9.53 16.57
C ILE A 461 -9.24 -10.88 17.11
N PRO A 462 -8.43 -11.65 17.85
CA PRO A 462 -8.90 -12.86 18.49
C PRO A 462 -10.02 -12.50 19.49
N HIS A 463 -11.14 -13.23 19.45
CA HIS A 463 -12.21 -13.05 20.44
C HIS A 463 -11.75 -13.35 21.88
N ASP A 464 -10.64 -14.08 22.03
CA ASP A 464 -9.99 -14.35 23.30
C ASP A 464 -8.48 -14.52 23.09
N LEU A 465 -7.66 -13.71 23.78
CA LEU A 465 -6.20 -13.83 23.76
C LEU A 465 -5.69 -14.86 24.80
N THR A 466 -6.60 -15.47 25.57
CA THR A 466 -6.26 -16.47 26.59
C THR A 466 -5.85 -17.83 26.02
N SER A 467 -6.23 -18.16 24.78
CA SER A 467 -5.89 -19.43 24.13
C SER A 467 -4.41 -19.60 23.80
N LEU A 468 -3.58 -18.57 24.04
CA LEU A 468 -2.13 -18.59 23.80
C LEU A 468 -1.32 -19.34 24.87
N GLN A 469 -1.97 -19.83 25.95
CA GLN A 469 -1.30 -20.70 26.92
C GLN A 469 -1.12 -22.15 26.45
N ASP A 470 -1.87 -22.62 25.45
CA ASP A 470 -1.91 -24.04 25.05
C ASP A 470 -1.07 -24.37 23.80
N GLN A 471 -0.37 -23.39 23.20
CA GLN A 471 0.46 -23.60 22.02
C GLN A 471 1.96 -23.30 22.22
N SER A 472 2.43 -23.15 23.46
CA SER A 472 3.87 -23.04 23.78
C SER A 472 4.55 -24.39 23.89
#